data_AF-A0A819PHB3-F1
#
_entry.id   AF-A0A819PHB3-F1
#
_cell.length_a   1.000
_cell.length_b   1.000
_cell.length_c   1.000
_cell.angle_alpha   90.00
_cell.angle_beta   90.00
_cell.angle_gamma   90.00
#
_symmetry.space_group_name_H-M   'P 1'
#
loop_
_entity.id
_entity.type
_entity.pdbx_description
1 polymer ?
#
loop_
_entity_poly.entity_id
_entity_poly.type
_entity_poly.pdbx_seq_one_letter_code
_entity_poly.pdbx_strand_id
1 'polypeptide(L)'
;DYASNPFYVTGESYGGKYVPSITYKIHVENQNPQVKVKINLKGMTIGDGLTDPVNQYMYGDFLYQIGLVDLSQKAYVDLQTALMRYAIEQGRYIDAFHLFDAL
;
A
#
# COMPACT_ATOMS: atom_id res chain seq x y z
N ASP A 1 -14.21 -8.02 -27.99
CA ASP A 1 -13.65 -6.77 -28.56
C ASP A 1 -12.39 -6.29 -27.86
N TYR A 2 -12.33 -6.22 -26.52
CA TYR A 2 -11.15 -5.68 -25.82
C TYR A 2 -10.09 -6.70 -25.36
N ALA A 3 -10.34 -8.00 -25.46
CA ALA A 3 -9.47 -9.04 -24.85
C ALA A 3 -8.03 -9.05 -25.39
N SER A 4 -7.82 -8.68 -26.65
CA SER A 4 -6.50 -8.59 -27.28
C SER A 4 -5.74 -7.31 -26.92
N ASN A 5 -6.41 -6.29 -26.39
CA ASN A 5 -5.79 -5.00 -26.14
C ASN A 5 -4.79 -5.09 -24.98
N PRO A 6 -3.66 -4.38 -25.05
CA PRO A 6 -2.78 -4.19 -23.91
C PRO A 6 -3.58 -3.72 -22.69
N PHE A 7 -3.46 -4.45 -21.58
CA PHE A 7 -4.16 -4.15 -20.35
C PHE A 7 -3.17 -3.78 -19.25
N TYR A 8 -3.46 -2.70 -18.53
CA TYR A 8 -2.65 -2.21 -17.41
C TYR A 8 -3.56 -2.00 -16.20
N VAL A 9 -3.12 -2.46 -15.03
CA VAL A 9 -3.81 -2.17 -13.77
C VAL A 9 -3.17 -0.93 -13.17
N THR A 10 -3.97 0.09 -12.87
CA THR A 10 -3.47 1.33 -12.27
C THR A 10 -4.30 1.67 -11.04
N GLY A 11 -3.69 2.36 -10.08
CA GLY A 11 -4.39 2.79 -8.86
C GLY A 11 -3.51 3.65 -7.98
N GLU A 12 -4.14 4.33 -7.03
CA GLU A 12 -3.51 5.27 -6.10
C GLU A 12 -3.95 4.99 -4.66
N SER A 13 -3.20 5.46 -3.66
CA SER A 13 -3.57 5.37 -2.25
C SER A 13 -3.73 3.90 -1.81
N TYR A 14 -4.90 3.46 -1.36
CA TYR A 14 -5.14 2.05 -1.03
C TYR A 14 -5.06 1.11 -2.26
N GLY A 15 -4.97 1.69 -3.47
CA GLY A 15 -4.53 1.02 -4.69
C GLY A 15 -3.19 0.30 -4.55
N GLY A 16 -2.31 0.70 -3.61
CA GLY A 16 -1.11 -0.05 -3.24
C GLY A 16 -1.37 -1.48 -2.75
N LYS A 17 -2.60 -1.79 -2.30
CA LYS A 17 -3.06 -3.16 -2.02
C LYS A 17 -3.78 -3.78 -3.23
N TYR A 18 -4.70 -3.05 -3.84
CA TYR A 18 -5.56 -3.60 -4.90
C TYR A 18 -4.80 -3.90 -6.19
N VAL A 19 -3.97 -2.98 -6.65
CA VAL A 19 -3.24 -3.10 -7.92
C VAL A 19 -2.38 -4.37 -7.97
N PRO A 20 -1.50 -4.65 -6.98
CA PRO A 20 -0.72 -5.89 -7.00
C PRO A 20 -1.59 -7.14 -6.85
N SER A 21 -2.64 -7.12 -6.02
CA SER A 21 -3.53 -8.28 -5.85
C SER A 21 -4.29 -8.62 -7.14
N ILE A 22 -4.87 -7.62 -7.82
CA ILE A 22 -5.58 -7.81 -9.09
C ILE A 22 -4.61 -8.27 -10.17
N THR A 23 -3.46 -7.61 -10.29
CA THR A 23 -2.43 -7.94 -11.29
C THR A 23 -1.94 -9.38 -11.11
N TYR A 24 -1.67 -9.78 -9.86
CA TYR A 24 -1.26 -11.15 -9.52
C TYR A 24 -2.35 -12.17 -9.87
N LYS A 25 -3.61 -11.87 -9.53
CA LYS A 25 -4.73 -12.75 -9.89
C LYS A 25 -4.85 -12.95 -11.40
N ILE A 26 -4.77 -11.89 -12.18
CA ILE A 26 -4.79 -11.97 -13.66
C ILE A 26 -3.60 -12.80 -14.17
N HIS A 27 -2.40 -12.57 -13.63
CA HIS A 27 -1.20 -13.31 -14.00
C HIS A 27 -1.38 -14.82 -13.78
N VAL A 28 -1.88 -15.22 -12.61
CA VAL A 28 -2.11 -16.63 -12.26
C VAL A 28 -3.20 -17.26 -13.14
N GLU A 29 -4.34 -16.59 -13.33
CA GLU A 29 -5.43 -17.13 -14.16
C GLU A 29 -5.02 -17.28 -15.64
N ASN A 30 -4.18 -16.38 -16.16
CA ASN A 30 -3.67 -16.49 -17.53
C ASN A 30 -2.78 -17.73 -17.77
N GLN A 31 -2.19 -18.31 -16.71
CA GLN A 31 -1.42 -19.54 -16.77
C GLN A 31 -2.30 -20.80 -16.77
N ASN A 32 -3.56 -20.70 -16.34
CA ASN A 32 -4.49 -21.82 -16.35
C ASN A 32 -4.87 -22.19 -17.80
N PRO A 33 -4.58 -23.42 -18.28
CA PRO A 33 -4.91 -23.83 -19.65
C PRO A 33 -6.42 -23.89 -19.92
N GLN A 34 -7.25 -23.96 -18.86
CA GLN A 34 -8.71 -24.00 -18.96
C GLN A 34 -9.36 -22.61 -18.96
N VAL A 35 -8.57 -21.54 -18.83
CA VAL A 35 -9.11 -20.18 -18.82
C VAL A 35 -9.71 -19.86 -20.19
N LYS A 36 -10.98 -19.45 -20.20
CA LYS A 36 -11.72 -19.17 -21.45
C LYS A 36 -11.28 -17.85 -22.10
N VAL A 37 -10.85 -16.89 -21.29
CA VAL A 37 -10.40 -15.57 -21.75
C VAL A 37 -9.11 -15.23 -21.04
N LYS A 38 -8.05 -15.01 -21.82
CA LYS A 38 -6.80 -14.43 -21.31
C LYS A 38 -6.86 -12.92 -21.41
N ILE A 39 -6.44 -12.25 -20.35
CA ILE A 39 -6.27 -10.78 -20.36
C ILE A 39 -4.84 -10.49 -20.79
N ASN A 40 -4.65 -9.67 -21.83
CA ASN A 40 -3.32 -9.28 -22.31
C ASN A 40 -2.63 -8.27 -21.36
N LEU A 41 -2.37 -8.72 -20.14
CA LEU A 41 -1.73 -7.96 -19.07
C LEU A 41 -0.30 -7.58 -19.46
N LYS A 42 -0.01 -6.28 -19.49
CA LYS A 42 1.31 -5.73 -19.85
C LYS A 42 2.06 -5.14 -18.67
N GLY A 43 1.36 -4.74 -17.62
CA GLY A 43 2.01 -4.19 -16.44
C GLY A 43 1.00 -3.58 -15.47
N MET A 44 1.55 -2.94 -14.44
CA MET A 44 0.78 -2.22 -13.45
C MET A 44 1.54 -0.97 -12.99
N THR A 45 0.81 0.03 -12.51
CA THR A 45 1.38 1.23 -11.90
C THR A 45 0.64 1.59 -10.62
N ILE A 46 1.39 2.06 -9.63
CA ILE A 46 0.86 2.44 -8.32
C ILE A 46 1.34 3.86 -8.04
N GLY A 47 0.41 4.82 -7.88
CA GLY A 47 0.71 6.16 -7.39
C GLY A 47 0.54 6.21 -5.87
N ASP A 48 1.48 6.80 -5.14
CA ASP A 48 1.39 7.09 -3.69
C ASP A 48 0.71 5.99 -2.85
N GLY A 49 1.07 4.74 -3.14
CA GLY A 49 0.27 3.59 -2.71
C GLY A 49 0.67 3.06 -1.33
N LEU A 50 -0.31 2.75 -0.48
CA LEU A 50 -0.07 2.03 0.77
C LEU A 50 0.27 0.56 0.47
N THR A 51 1.56 0.27 0.40
CA THR A 51 2.11 -1.02 -0.04
C THR A 51 2.80 -1.73 1.12
N ASP A 52 3.66 -1.01 1.85
CA ASP A 52 4.45 -1.49 2.97
C ASP A 52 4.34 -0.52 4.18
N PRO A 53 3.29 -0.65 5.00
CA PRO A 53 3.06 0.22 6.14
C PRO A 53 4.23 0.30 7.13
N VAL A 54 5.03 -0.77 7.27
CA VAL A 54 6.15 -0.82 8.23
C VAL A 54 7.27 0.15 7.83
N ASN A 55 7.50 0.31 6.54
CA ASN A 55 8.55 1.19 6.01
C ASN A 55 8.03 2.56 5.54
N GLN A 56 6.73 2.69 5.26
CA GLN A 56 6.14 3.94 4.76
C GLN A 56 5.76 4.92 5.87
N TYR A 57 5.46 4.44 7.08
CA TYR A 57 4.94 5.28 8.16
C TYR A 57 5.99 5.92 9.06
N MET A 58 7.17 6.25 8.52
CA MET A 58 8.20 7.02 9.23
C MET A 58 8.01 8.53 9.01
N TYR A 59 6.89 9.07 9.50
CA TYR A 59 6.46 10.44 9.14
C TYR A 59 7.12 11.56 9.93
N GLY A 60 7.64 11.32 11.15
CA GLY A 60 8.12 12.40 12.02
C GLY A 60 9.21 13.26 11.38
N ASP A 61 10.21 12.63 10.76
CA ASP A 61 11.28 13.35 10.04
C ASP A 61 10.73 14.14 8.85
N PHE A 62 9.87 13.51 8.03
CA PHE A 62 9.29 14.16 6.86
C PHE A 62 8.48 15.39 7.25
N LEU A 63 7.54 15.25 8.19
CA LEU A 63 6.67 16.33 8.66
C LEU A 63 7.47 17.49 9.28
N TYR A 64 8.53 17.18 10.03
CA TYR A 64 9.40 18.19 10.63
C TYR A 64 10.19 18.95 9.57
N GLN A 65 10.79 18.25 8.61
CA GLN A 65 11.62 18.85 7.55
C GLN A 65 10.83 19.82 6.65
N ILE A 66 9.54 19.55 6.43
CA ILE A 66 8.67 20.44 5.66
C ILE A 66 7.97 21.52 6.52
N GLY A 67 8.25 21.56 7.83
CA GLY A 67 7.75 22.59 8.74
C GLY A 67 6.30 22.43 9.18
N LEU A 68 5.71 21.23 9.07
CA LEU A 68 4.35 20.96 9.52
C LEU A 68 4.25 20.65 11.02
N VAL A 69 5.34 20.19 11.63
CA VAL A 69 5.39 19.86 13.07
C VAL A 69 6.66 20.42 13.72
N ASP A 70 6.58 20.75 15.01
CA ASP A 70 7.75 21.07 15.83
C ASP A 70 8.44 19.81 16.40
N LEU A 71 9.50 19.99 17.19
CA LEU A 71 10.24 18.87 17.80
C LEU A 71 9.39 18.05 18.79
N SER A 72 8.45 18.68 19.49
CA SER A 72 7.58 17.99 20.44
C SER A 72 6.54 17.12 19.73
N GLN A 73 5.93 17.65 18.66
CA GLN A 73 4.99 16.95 17.81
C GLN A 73 5.69 15.83 17.02
N LYS A 74 6.91 16.06 16.51
CA LYS A 74 7.73 15.01 15.90
C LYS A 74 7.93 13.83 16.85
N ALA A 75 8.32 14.08 18.10
CA ALA A 75 8.53 13.03 19.08
C ALA A 75 7.25 12.21 19.35
N TYR A 76 6.09 12.87 19.33
CA TYR A 76 4.80 12.20 19.42
C TYR A 76 4.53 11.29 18.20
N VAL A 77 4.72 11.81 16.98
CA VAL A 77 4.55 11.03 15.74
C VAL A 77 5.50 9.83 15.69
N ASP A 78 6.77 10.00 16.05
CA ASP A 78 7.76 8.93 16.09
C ASP A 78 7.37 7.82 17.09
N LEU A 79 6.80 8.19 18.24
CA LEU A 79 6.30 7.22 19.22
C LEU A 79 5.09 6.43 18.69
N GLN A 80 4.09 7.11 18.12
CA GLN A 80 2.89 6.43 17.60
C GLN A 80 3.22 5.50 16.45
N THR A 81 4.07 5.95 15.52
CA THR A 81 4.52 5.14 14.37
C THR A 81 5.34 3.92 14.81
N ALA A 82 6.16 4.03 15.86
CA ALA A 82 6.84 2.89 16.46
C ALA A 82 5.86 1.88 17.11
N LEU A 83 4.85 2.36 17.84
CA LEU A 83 3.82 1.50 18.45
C LEU A 83 2.98 0.78 17.38
N MET A 84 2.59 1.49 16.33
CA MET A 84 1.86 0.91 15.20
C MET A 84 2.71 -0.17 14.51
N ARG A 85 4.00 0.08 14.27
CA ARG A 85 4.91 -0.93 13.72
C ARG A 85 4.97 -2.17 14.60
N TYR A 86 5.12 -1.99 15.91
CA TYR A 86 5.11 -3.10 16.85
C TYR A 86 3.78 -3.88 16.79
N ALA A 87 2.63 -3.20 16.72
CA ALA A 87 1.33 -3.85 16.58
C ALA A 87 1.23 -4.68 15.28
N ILE A 88 1.75 -4.17 14.15
CA ILE A 88 1.81 -4.91 12.88
C ILE A 88 2.67 -6.16 13.02
N GLU A 89 3.86 -6.07 13.63
CA GLU A 89 4.78 -7.19 13.86
C GLU A 89 4.16 -8.27 14.75
N GLN A 90 3.25 -7.91 15.65
CA GLN A 90 2.48 -8.83 16.50
C GLN A 90 1.18 -9.33 15.86
N GLY A 91 0.89 -8.97 14.60
CA GLY A 91 -0.35 -9.35 13.91
C GLY A 91 -1.62 -8.64 14.41
N ARG A 92 -1.48 -7.59 15.24
CA ARG A 92 -2.60 -6.81 15.79
C ARG A 92 -2.96 -5.65 14.85
N TYR A 93 -3.53 -5.98 13.70
CA TYR A 93 -3.76 -5.00 12.63
C TYR A 93 -4.83 -3.94 12.96
N ILE A 94 -5.83 -4.27 13.76
CA ILE A 94 -6.85 -3.30 14.20
C ILE A 94 -6.25 -2.28 15.17
N ASP A 95 -5.42 -2.74 16.11
CA ASP A 95 -4.67 -1.83 17.00
C ASP A 95 -3.74 -0.91 16.20
N ALA A 96 -3.03 -1.46 15.22
CA ALA A 96 -2.17 -0.68 14.33
C ALA A 96 -2.96 0.38 13.56
N PHE A 97 -4.16 0.03 13.06
CA PHE A 97 -5.05 0.99 12.40
C PHE A 97 -5.45 2.13 13.33
N HIS A 98 -5.88 1.84 14.56
CA HIS A 98 -6.28 2.87 15.51
C HIS A 98 -5.13 3.76 15.98
N LEU A 99 -3.92 3.21 16.13
CA LEU A 99 -2.72 4.00 16.44
C LEU A 99 -2.37 4.97 15.32
N PHE A 100 -2.58 4.57 14.06
CA PHE A 100 -2.38 5.42 12.89
C PHE A 100 -3.48 6.48 12.76
N ASP A 101 -4.74 6.11 12.93
CA ASP A 101 -5.91 7.01 12.82
C ASP A 101 -5.93 8.12 13.87
N ALA A 102 -5.19 7.94 14.96
CA ALA A 102 -5.06 8.93 16.04
C ALA A 102 -3.97 9.99 15.80
N LEU A 103 -3.17 9.89 14.73
CA LEU A 103 -2.14 10.87 14.33
C LEU A 103 -2.75 12.10 13.64
#